data_AF-A0A3C0HGG1-F1
#
_entry.id   AF-A0A3C0HGG1-F1
#
_cell.length_a   1.000
_cell.length_b   1.000
_cell.length_c   1.000
_cell.angle_alpha   90.00
_cell.angle_beta   90.00
_cell.angle_gamma   90.00
#
_symmetry.space_group_name_H-M   'P 1'
#
loop_
_entity.id
_entity.type
_entity.pdbx_description
1 polymer ?
#
loop_
_entity_poly.entity_id
_entity_poly.type
_entity_poly.pdbx_seq_one_letter_code
_entity_poly.pdbx_strand_id
1 'polypeptide(L)'
;ISTAGALRMGLAKTAHEAIKRQHTPKVAFVAPAADYTASSGKSVAATDIDLVVRALSMGKLHHAMMGTASVAIATAAAIPGTLVNEAAGGGAREAVTFGHPSGTMRVGAAAEAVDGQWVVRRALMSRSARVLMEGHVRVPASTLEG
;
A
#
# COMPACT_ATOMS: atom_id res chain seq x y z
N ILE A 1 10.65 -2.56 -13.40
CA ILE A 1 9.24 -2.11 -13.20
C ILE A 1 9.18 -0.79 -12.42
N SER A 2 9.59 -0.74 -11.13
CA SER A 2 9.49 0.50 -10.33
C SER A 2 10.17 1.72 -10.97
N THR A 3 11.41 1.56 -11.47
CA THR A 3 12.14 2.61 -12.22
C THR A 3 11.37 3.11 -13.44
N ALA A 4 10.78 2.20 -14.22
CA ALA A 4 10.00 2.58 -15.40
C ALA A 4 8.71 3.32 -15.00
N GLY A 5 8.05 2.90 -13.93
CA GLY A 5 6.91 3.60 -13.35
C GLY A 5 7.28 5.01 -12.88
N ALA A 6 8.40 5.17 -12.18
CA ALA A 6 8.89 6.47 -11.72
C ALA A 6 9.11 7.46 -12.88
N LEU A 7 9.73 7.01 -13.97
CA LEU A 7 9.92 7.79 -15.19
C LEU A 7 8.57 8.15 -15.84
N ARG A 8 7.67 7.16 -16.00
CA ARG A 8 6.36 7.37 -16.65
C ARG A 8 5.45 8.32 -15.87
N MET A 9 5.57 8.33 -14.54
CA MET A 9 4.87 9.22 -13.62
C MET A 9 5.53 10.60 -13.48
N GLY A 10 6.69 10.84 -14.11
CA GLY A 10 7.42 12.11 -13.99
C GLY A 10 8.09 12.33 -12.62
N LEU A 11 8.26 11.27 -11.82
CA LEU A 11 8.91 11.34 -10.51
C LEU A 11 10.45 11.34 -10.58
N ALA A 12 10.99 11.01 -11.74
CA ALA A 12 12.42 11.08 -12.06
C ALA A 12 12.59 11.34 -13.56
N LYS A 13 13.66 12.03 -13.95
CA LYS A 13 14.00 12.30 -15.35
C LYS A 13 14.86 11.19 -15.97
N THR A 14 15.61 10.48 -15.14
CA THR A 14 16.54 9.43 -15.58
C THR A 14 16.43 8.18 -14.72
N ALA A 15 16.83 7.02 -15.27
CA ALA A 15 16.87 5.77 -14.52
C ALA A 15 17.83 5.85 -13.32
N HIS A 16 18.95 6.56 -13.46
CA HIS A 16 19.93 6.75 -12.39
C HIS A 16 19.35 7.50 -11.19
N GLU A 17 18.61 8.58 -11.46
CA GLU A 17 17.89 9.34 -10.43
C GLU A 17 16.85 8.47 -9.71
N ALA A 18 16.07 7.69 -10.47
CA ALA A 18 15.07 6.78 -9.90
C ALA A 18 15.68 5.69 -9.00
N ILE A 19 16.86 5.14 -9.35
CA ILE A 19 17.56 4.14 -8.53
C ILE A 19 17.99 4.73 -7.18
N LYS A 20 18.43 5.99 -7.16
CA LYS A 20 18.76 6.70 -5.91
C LYS A 20 17.52 6.99 -5.05
N ARG A 21 16.32 7.01 -5.64
CA ARG A 21 15.05 7.31 -4.97
C ARG A 21 14.28 6.04 -4.56
N GLN A 22 14.87 5.19 -3.73
CA GLN A 22 14.27 3.89 -3.37
C GLN A 22 12.95 3.95 -2.57
N HIS A 23 12.62 5.10 -1.98
CA HIS A 23 11.43 5.23 -1.16
C HIS A 23 10.14 5.37 -1.98
N THR A 24 10.16 5.98 -3.17
CA THR A 24 8.98 6.30 -3.99
C THR A 24 9.29 6.33 -5.49
N PRO A 25 8.40 5.83 -6.35
CA PRO A 25 7.11 5.21 -6.03
C PRO A 25 7.28 3.82 -5.41
N LYS A 26 6.24 3.35 -4.71
CA LYS A 26 6.14 1.95 -4.31
C LYS A 26 5.67 1.12 -5.51
N VAL A 27 6.04 -0.16 -5.53
CA VAL A 27 5.50 -1.12 -6.48
C VAL A 27 4.73 -2.19 -5.71
N ALA A 28 3.53 -2.48 -6.17
CA ALA A 28 2.70 -3.56 -5.67
C ALA A 28 2.15 -4.37 -6.85
N PHE A 29 1.94 -5.66 -6.61
CA PHE A 29 1.26 -6.56 -7.52
C PHE A 29 -0.02 -7.05 -6.84
N VAL A 30 -1.06 -7.21 -7.66
CA VAL A 30 -2.41 -7.55 -7.24
C VAL A 30 -2.90 -8.78 -7.99
N ALA A 31 -3.79 -9.54 -7.36
CA ALA A 31 -4.50 -10.66 -7.96
C ALA A 31 -5.91 -10.77 -7.35
N PRO A 32 -6.84 -11.47 -8.02
CA PRO A 32 -8.11 -11.85 -7.41
C PRO A 32 -7.95 -12.56 -6.08
N ALA A 33 -9.01 -12.58 -5.28
CA ALA A 33 -9.05 -13.33 -4.02
C ALA A 33 -8.62 -14.79 -4.22
N ALA A 34 -7.73 -15.27 -3.36
CA ALA A 34 -7.21 -16.63 -3.40
C ALA A 34 -6.80 -17.07 -1.99
N ASP A 35 -6.92 -18.37 -1.72
CA ASP A 35 -6.47 -18.97 -0.47
C ASP A 35 -4.95 -18.83 -0.33
N TYR A 36 -4.48 -18.54 0.89
CA TYR A 36 -3.05 -18.61 1.21
C TYR A 36 -2.79 -18.78 2.71
N THR A 37 -1.60 -19.31 3.02
CA THR A 37 -1.09 -19.36 4.39
C THR A 37 -0.33 -18.06 4.69
N ALA A 38 -0.78 -17.33 5.71
CA ALA A 38 -0.11 -16.12 6.17
C ALA A 38 1.22 -16.45 6.85
N SER A 39 2.09 -15.44 7.02
CA SER A 39 3.40 -15.60 7.66
C SER A 39 3.34 -16.09 9.12
N SER A 40 2.18 -15.98 9.77
CA SER A 40 1.92 -16.53 11.12
C SER A 40 1.50 -18.00 11.11
N GLY A 41 1.33 -18.63 9.95
CA GLY A 41 0.76 -19.97 9.79
C GLY A 41 -0.77 -19.99 9.70
N LYS A 42 -1.45 -18.86 9.91
CA LYS A 42 -2.91 -18.77 9.78
C LYS A 42 -3.34 -18.93 8.32
N SER A 43 -4.34 -19.77 8.04
CA SER A 43 -5.00 -19.82 6.74
C SER A 43 -5.87 -18.59 6.52
N VAL A 44 -5.78 -17.99 5.33
CA VAL A 44 -6.67 -16.93 4.85
C VAL A 44 -7.45 -17.49 3.68
N ALA A 45 -8.77 -17.58 3.81
CA ALA A 45 -9.63 -18.06 2.73
C ALA A 45 -9.90 -16.93 1.73
N ALA A 46 -10.06 -17.29 0.45
CA ALA A 46 -10.46 -16.40 -0.61
C ALA A 46 -11.81 -15.72 -0.30
N THR A 47 -12.70 -16.40 0.44
CA THR A 47 -13.99 -15.84 0.88
C THR A 47 -13.86 -14.72 1.92
N ASP A 48 -12.71 -14.58 2.57
CA ASP A 48 -12.47 -13.59 3.62
C ASP A 48 -11.85 -12.29 3.09
N ILE A 49 -11.53 -12.24 1.79
CA ILE A 49 -10.82 -11.12 1.15
C ILE A 49 -11.44 -10.79 -0.21
N ASP A 50 -11.31 -9.54 -0.64
CA ASP A 50 -11.71 -9.10 -1.99
C ASP A 50 -10.60 -9.33 -3.02
N LEU A 51 -9.34 -9.24 -2.59
CA LEU A 51 -8.16 -9.35 -3.46
C LEU A 51 -6.89 -9.67 -2.66
N VAL A 52 -5.86 -10.14 -3.35
CA VAL A 52 -4.52 -10.34 -2.78
C VAL A 52 -3.62 -9.20 -3.24
N VAL A 53 -2.89 -8.57 -2.30
CA VAL A 53 -1.92 -7.50 -2.61
C VAL A 53 -0.58 -7.79 -1.95
N ARG A 54 0.50 -7.57 -2.70
CA ARG A 54 1.88 -7.73 -2.25
C ARG A 54 2.68 -6.53 -2.71
N ALA A 55 3.35 -5.85 -1.79
CA ALA A 55 4.08 -4.62 -2.07
C ALA A 55 5.55 -4.73 -1.68
N LEU A 56 6.41 -4.07 -2.44
CA LEU A 56 7.82 -3.92 -2.10
C LEU A 56 8.07 -2.58 -1.40
N SER A 57 8.97 -2.61 -0.43
CA SER A 57 9.57 -1.41 0.15
C SER A 57 11.07 -1.65 0.34
N MET A 58 11.90 -0.69 -0.10
CA MET A 58 13.36 -0.79 -0.03
C MET A 58 13.91 -2.09 -0.62
N GLY A 59 13.37 -2.47 -1.79
CA GLY A 59 13.81 -3.66 -2.53
C GLY A 59 13.36 -5.01 -1.97
N LYS A 60 12.62 -5.05 -0.85
CA LYS A 60 12.14 -6.30 -0.23
C LYS A 60 10.62 -6.35 -0.19
N LEU A 61 10.08 -7.57 -0.21
CA LEU A 61 8.66 -7.80 0.04
C LEU A 61 8.33 -7.33 1.47
N HIS A 62 7.32 -6.47 1.58
CA HIS A 62 6.87 -5.98 2.88
C HIS A 62 6.10 -7.10 3.61
N HIS A 63 6.41 -7.34 4.89
CA HIS A 63 5.82 -8.45 5.66
C HIS A 63 4.29 -8.33 5.81
N ALA A 64 3.76 -7.13 6.01
CA ALA A 64 2.32 -6.84 6.01
C ALA A 64 1.96 -5.88 4.86
N MET A 65 1.56 -4.64 5.17
CA MET A 65 1.39 -3.56 4.19
C MET A 65 1.78 -2.21 4.80
N MET A 66 2.36 -1.31 4.00
CA MET A 66 2.66 0.06 4.42
C MET A 66 1.36 0.88 4.50
N GLY A 67 1.16 1.69 5.55
CA GLY A 67 -0.06 2.48 5.73
C GLY A 67 -0.39 3.36 4.51
N THR A 68 0.60 4.01 3.91
CA THR A 68 0.40 4.82 2.70
C THR A 68 0.05 3.98 1.47
N ALA A 69 0.59 2.76 1.33
CA ALA A 69 0.20 1.84 0.28
C ALA A 69 -1.23 1.31 0.51
N SER A 70 -1.64 1.11 1.76
CA SER A 70 -3.02 0.76 2.12
C SER A 70 -4.01 1.85 1.68
N VAL A 71 -3.68 3.15 1.82
CA VAL A 71 -4.48 4.25 1.25
C VAL A 71 -4.54 4.19 -0.26
N ALA A 72 -3.40 3.93 -0.93
CA ALA A 72 -3.35 3.82 -2.38
C ALA A 72 -4.19 2.65 -2.91
N ILE A 73 -4.17 1.50 -2.22
CA ILE A 73 -5.03 0.34 -2.51
C ILE A 73 -6.50 0.72 -2.36
N ALA A 74 -6.87 1.35 -1.25
CA ALA A 74 -8.26 1.78 -1.01
C ALA A 74 -8.76 2.72 -2.11
N THR A 75 -7.93 3.71 -2.47
CA THR A 75 -8.23 4.70 -3.50
C THR A 75 -8.37 4.06 -4.87
N ALA A 76 -7.42 3.20 -5.26
CA ALA A 76 -7.47 2.52 -6.55
C ALA A 76 -8.68 1.57 -6.62
N ALA A 77 -8.97 0.83 -5.54
CA ALA A 77 -10.13 -0.04 -5.48
C ALA A 77 -11.46 0.73 -5.63
N ALA A 78 -11.54 1.98 -5.17
CA ALA A 78 -12.73 2.82 -5.29
C ALA A 78 -12.91 3.45 -6.68
N ILE A 79 -11.90 3.42 -7.54
CA ILE A 79 -11.94 3.96 -8.90
C ILE A 79 -12.20 2.80 -9.88
N PRO A 80 -13.38 2.72 -10.52
CA PRO A 80 -13.68 1.68 -11.49
C PRO A 80 -12.67 1.65 -12.65
N GLY A 81 -12.19 0.46 -13.00
CA GLY A 81 -11.26 0.24 -14.11
C GLY A 81 -9.76 0.39 -13.77
N THR A 82 -9.39 0.63 -12.50
CA THR A 82 -8.00 0.38 -12.09
C THR A 82 -7.74 -1.11 -11.95
N LEU A 83 -6.49 -1.54 -12.09
CA LEU A 83 -6.10 -2.94 -11.87
C LEU A 83 -6.45 -3.45 -10.47
N VAL A 84 -6.46 -2.58 -9.46
CA VAL A 84 -6.84 -2.94 -8.09
C VAL A 84 -8.35 -3.16 -8.01
N ASN A 85 -9.15 -2.28 -8.63
CA ASN A 85 -10.59 -2.43 -8.71
C ASN A 85 -10.99 -3.71 -9.46
N GLU A 86 -10.38 -3.96 -10.60
CA GLU A 86 -10.61 -5.17 -11.41
C GLU A 86 -10.25 -6.45 -10.64
N ALA A 87 -9.10 -6.48 -9.97
CA ALA A 87 -8.70 -7.61 -9.12
C ALA A 87 -9.67 -7.84 -7.96
N ALA A 88 -10.30 -6.78 -7.44
CA ALA A 88 -11.33 -6.90 -6.41
C ALA A 88 -12.70 -7.35 -6.95
N GLY A 89 -12.86 -7.54 -8.27
CA GLY A 89 -14.12 -7.92 -8.91
C GLY A 89 -14.88 -6.76 -9.58
N GLY A 90 -14.26 -5.60 -9.73
CA GLY A 90 -14.79 -4.45 -10.46
C GLY A 90 -15.89 -3.68 -9.72
N GLY A 91 -16.50 -2.72 -10.43
CA GLY A 91 -17.65 -1.94 -9.97
C GLY A 91 -17.30 -0.81 -8.99
N ALA A 92 -18.32 -0.10 -8.50
CA ALA A 92 -18.13 0.90 -7.45
C ALA A 92 -17.92 0.21 -6.09
N ARG A 93 -16.87 0.60 -5.37
CA ARG A 93 -16.51 0.00 -4.07
C ARG A 93 -16.02 1.08 -3.11
N GLU A 94 -16.64 1.17 -1.94
CA GLU A 94 -16.20 2.13 -0.91
C GLU A 94 -15.17 1.52 0.06
N ALA A 95 -15.07 0.20 0.10
CA ALA A 95 -14.13 -0.54 0.93
C ALA A 95 -13.73 -1.87 0.30
N VAL A 96 -12.51 -2.30 0.62
CA VAL A 96 -11.99 -3.63 0.29
C VAL A 96 -11.21 -4.19 1.48
N THR A 97 -11.30 -5.49 1.67
CA THR A 97 -10.46 -6.29 2.55
C THR A 97 -9.42 -6.99 1.70
N PHE A 98 -8.18 -6.54 1.73
CA PHE A 98 -7.12 -7.18 0.95
C PHE A 98 -6.28 -8.12 1.82
N GLY A 99 -5.87 -9.25 1.22
CA GLY A 99 -4.91 -10.16 1.81
C GLY A 99 -3.46 -9.71 1.55
N HIS A 100 -2.69 -9.48 2.60
CA HIS A 100 -1.23 -9.23 2.59
C HIS A 100 -0.47 -10.41 3.23
N PRO A 101 0.88 -10.49 3.18
CA PRO A 101 1.58 -11.73 3.60
C PRO A 101 1.32 -12.14 5.05
N SER A 102 1.18 -11.19 5.99
CA SER A 102 0.86 -11.52 7.40
C SER A 102 -0.63 -11.66 7.75
N GLY A 103 -1.58 -11.56 6.80
CA GLY A 103 -3.02 -11.59 7.11
C GLY A 103 -3.83 -10.62 6.25
N THR A 104 -4.92 -10.08 6.77
CA THR A 104 -5.85 -9.23 6.00
C THR A 104 -5.92 -7.81 6.58
N MET A 105 -6.31 -6.85 5.73
CA MET A 105 -6.56 -5.48 6.16
C MET A 105 -7.74 -4.89 5.39
N ARG A 106 -8.75 -4.40 6.12
CA ARG A 106 -9.87 -3.66 5.56
C ARG A 106 -9.55 -2.17 5.47
N VAL A 107 -9.73 -1.61 4.29
CA VAL A 107 -9.51 -0.18 3.99
C VAL A 107 -10.67 0.35 3.16
N GLY A 108 -10.89 1.66 3.22
CA GLY A 108 -11.94 2.30 2.43
C GLY A 108 -11.50 3.62 1.82
N ALA A 109 -12.16 4.00 0.73
CA ALA A 109 -12.02 5.31 0.12
C ALA A 109 -13.34 5.73 -0.51
N ALA A 110 -13.64 7.03 -0.45
CA ALA A 110 -14.73 7.64 -1.18
C ALA A 110 -14.12 8.49 -2.31
N ALA A 111 -14.30 8.05 -3.55
CA ALA A 111 -13.80 8.72 -4.74
C ALA A 111 -14.96 9.01 -5.69
N GLU A 112 -14.99 10.22 -6.25
CA GLU A 112 -15.99 10.65 -7.22
C GLU A 112 -15.31 11.32 -8.41
N ALA A 113 -15.93 11.21 -9.59
CA ALA A 113 -15.49 11.93 -10.77
C ALA A 113 -16.17 13.30 -10.79
N VAL A 114 -15.38 14.37 -10.66
CA VAL A 114 -15.83 15.76 -10.75
C VAL A 114 -15.13 16.37 -11.96
N ASP A 115 -15.90 16.87 -12.92
CA ASP A 115 -15.37 17.49 -14.15
C ASP A 115 -14.35 16.60 -14.90
N GLY A 116 -14.59 15.29 -14.92
CA GLY A 116 -13.72 14.30 -15.57
C GLY A 116 -12.43 13.99 -14.81
N GLN A 117 -12.26 14.49 -13.58
CA GLN A 117 -11.13 14.21 -12.70
C GLN A 117 -11.59 13.44 -11.46
N TRP A 118 -10.78 12.47 -11.02
CA TRP A 118 -11.06 11.74 -9.78
C TRP A 118 -10.68 12.57 -8.56
N VAL A 119 -11.63 12.74 -7.65
CA VAL A 119 -11.45 13.42 -6.36
C VAL A 119 -11.72 12.43 -5.24
N VAL A 120 -10.71 12.19 -4.40
CA VAL A 120 -10.82 11.34 -3.21
C VAL A 120 -11.22 12.22 -2.03
N ARG A 121 -12.47 12.09 -1.57
CA ARG A 121 -13.01 12.85 -0.43
C ARG A 121 -12.55 12.31 0.90
N ARG A 122 -12.32 11.00 0.99
CA ARG A 122 -11.97 10.32 2.23
C ARG A 122 -11.18 9.05 1.97
N ALA A 123 -10.22 8.75 2.85
CA ALA A 123 -9.61 7.44 2.98
C ALA A 123 -9.74 6.96 4.45
N LEU A 124 -10.00 5.67 4.63
CA LEU A 124 -10.32 5.05 5.91
C LEU A 124 -9.43 3.82 6.13
N MET A 125 -8.91 3.69 7.35
CA MET A 125 -8.26 2.47 7.82
C MET A 125 -8.37 2.36 9.34
N SER A 126 -8.40 1.14 9.85
CA SER A 126 -8.34 0.89 11.30
C SER A 126 -6.91 0.54 11.70
N ARG A 127 -6.40 1.19 12.74
CA ARG A 127 -5.07 0.94 13.34
C ARG A 127 -5.16 1.04 14.86
N SER A 128 -4.22 0.40 15.54
CA SER A 128 -4.02 0.53 16.98
C SER A 128 -2.65 1.15 17.27
N ALA A 129 -2.53 1.79 18.45
CA ALA A 129 -1.28 2.35 18.94
C ALA A 129 -1.15 2.07 20.44
N ARG A 130 0.08 1.87 20.93
CA ARG A 130 0.41 1.75 22.35
C ARG A 130 1.80 2.34 22.59
N VAL A 131 1.99 2.96 23.75
CA VAL A 131 3.34 3.36 24.21
C VAL A 131 4.13 2.09 24.55
N LEU A 132 5.38 2.01 24.10
CA LEU A 132 6.30 0.90 24.43
C LEU A 132 7.31 1.30 25.51
N MET A 133 7.80 2.54 25.45
CA MET A 133 8.76 3.11 26.39
C MET A 133 8.54 4.62 26.47
N GLU A 134 8.69 5.18 27.66
CA GLU A 134 8.72 6.61 27.93
C GLU A 134 10.04 6.94 28.64
N GLY A 135 10.75 7.97 28.20
CA GLY A 135 12.05 8.34 28.74
C GLY A 135 12.89 9.16 27.77
N HIS A 136 14.22 9.11 27.92
CA HIS A 136 15.17 9.88 27.12
C HIS A 136 16.06 8.95 26.29
N VAL A 137 16.15 9.21 24.98
CA VAL A 137 17.18 8.61 24.13
C VAL A 137 18.48 9.38 24.34
N ARG A 138 19.61 8.69 24.50
CA ARG A 138 20.94 9.31 24.61
C ARG A 138 21.77 8.99 23.37
N VAL A 139 22.57 9.95 22.93
CA VAL A 139 23.53 9.81 21.82
C VAL A 139 24.90 10.35 22.25
N PRO A 140 26.02 9.89 21.66
CA PRO A 140 27.33 10.50 21.88
C PRO A 140 27.34 11.98 21.46
N ALA A 141 27.96 12.85 22.26
CA ALA A 141 28.04 14.28 21.95
C ALA A 141 28.72 14.56 20.60
N SER A 142 29.76 13.79 20.27
CA SER A 142 30.52 13.92 19.02
C SER A 142 29.70 13.67 17.75
N THR A 143 28.54 13.03 17.83
CA THR A 143 27.65 12.82 16.68
C THR A 143 26.87 14.10 16.30
N LEU A 144 26.85 15.11 17.17
CA LEU A 144 26.13 16.37 16.95
C LEU A 144 27.02 17.51 16.43
N GLU A 145 28.35 17.36 16.46
CA GLU A 145 29.32 18.40 16.09
C GLU A 145 29.69 18.35 14.59
N GLY A 146 28.68 18.22 13.72
CA GLY A 146 28.83 18.21 12.26
C GLY A 146 28.54 19.56 11.61
#